data_AF-A0A6P0TJW1-F1
#
_entry.id   AF-A0A6P0TJW1-F1
#
_cell.length_a   1.000
_cell.length_b   1.000
_cell.length_c   1.000
_cell.angle_alpha   90.00
_cell.angle_beta   90.00
_cell.angle_gamma   90.00
#
_symmetry.space_group_name_H-M   'P 1'
#
loop_
_entity.id
_entity.type
_entity.pdbx_description
1 polymer ?
#
loop_
_entity_poly.entity_id
_entity_poly.type
_entity_poly.pdbx_seq_one_letter_code
_entity_poly.pdbx_strand_id
1 'polypeptide(L)'
;MQNSLDPLSNDIAGKITCHYVNATSKLQVVRIENIENWYFERVVFPGQHLMFEALPEAILEVHTTDTATTIVADRIQCSTIRFSESIEPADINVFLKQKVS
;
A
#
# COMPACT_ATOMS: atom_id res chain seq x y z
N MET A 1 2.09 -29.80 -11.04
CA MET A 1 2.52 -28.59 -11.77
C MET A 1 2.42 -27.45 -10.78
N GLN A 2 3.57 -26.92 -10.38
CA GLN A 2 3.71 -26.00 -9.26
C GLN A 2 3.74 -24.59 -9.84
N ASN A 3 2.60 -23.90 -9.83
CA ASN A 3 2.52 -22.49 -10.23
C ASN A 3 2.98 -21.65 -9.04
N SER A 4 4.29 -21.50 -8.84
CA SER A 4 4.80 -20.38 -8.05
C SER A 4 4.78 -19.15 -8.94
N LEU A 5 3.87 -18.22 -8.65
CA LEU A 5 3.98 -16.87 -9.17
C LEU A 5 5.24 -16.29 -8.50
N ASP A 6 6.32 -16.17 -9.26
CA ASP A 6 7.51 -15.48 -8.78
C ASP A 6 7.10 -14.05 -8.40
N PRO A 7 7.19 -13.65 -7.12
CA PRO A 7 7.01 -12.25 -6.77
C PRO A 7 8.10 -11.51 -7.54
N LEU A 8 7.68 -10.59 -8.44
CA LEU A 8 8.57 -9.66 -9.11
C LEU A 8 9.72 -9.29 -8.18
N SER A 9 10.96 -9.58 -8.62
CA SER A 9 12.18 -9.35 -7.84
C SER A 9 12.01 -8.09 -6.98
N ASN A 10 12.25 -8.22 -5.68
CA ASN A 10 12.10 -7.12 -4.73
C ASN A 10 12.84 -5.83 -5.18
N ASP A 11 13.78 -5.96 -6.12
CA ASP A 11 14.61 -4.93 -6.75
C ASP A 11 14.01 -4.15 -7.94
N ILE A 12 12.67 -4.05 -8.10
CA ILE A 12 12.15 -3.04 -9.04
C ILE A 12 12.47 -1.65 -8.47
N ALA A 13 13.48 -1.00 -9.06
CA ALA A 13 13.84 0.38 -8.74
C ALA A 13 12.64 1.31 -8.98
N GLY A 14 12.43 2.28 -8.08
CA GLY A 14 11.39 3.31 -8.23
C GLY A 14 10.09 3.06 -7.47
N LYS A 15 9.98 2.00 -6.66
CA LYS A 15 8.86 1.85 -5.72
C LYS A 15 8.80 3.02 -4.73
N ILE A 16 7.59 3.37 -4.33
CA ILE A 16 7.29 4.35 -3.28
C ILE A 16 6.52 3.67 -2.14
N THR A 17 6.68 4.20 -0.93
CA THR A 17 5.82 3.84 0.20
C THR A 17 4.48 4.51 0.02
N CYS A 18 3.42 3.72 0.02
CA CYS A 18 2.03 4.16 -0.05
C CYS A 18 1.35 3.99 1.31
N HIS A 19 0.40 4.87 1.63
CA HIS A 19 -0.39 4.83 2.85
C HIS A 19 -1.88 4.93 2.52
N TYR A 20 -2.59 3.85 2.78
CA TYR A 20 -4.03 3.77 2.61
C TYR A 20 -4.72 3.60 3.97
N VAL A 21 -5.90 4.18 4.15
CA VAL A 21 -6.75 3.98 5.32
C VAL A 21 -8.14 3.55 4.89
N ASN A 22 -8.63 2.45 5.45
CA ASN A 22 -10.04 2.10 5.32
C ASN A 22 -10.85 2.94 6.32
N ALA A 23 -11.33 4.11 5.89
CA ALA A 23 -12.16 4.98 6.71
C ALA A 23 -13.64 4.52 6.81
N THR A 24 -13.98 3.36 6.25
CA THR A 24 -15.35 2.81 6.27
C THR A 24 -15.55 1.88 7.47
N SER A 25 -16.81 1.49 7.72
CA SER A 25 -17.17 0.47 8.70
C SER A 25 -17.23 -0.95 8.12
N LYS A 26 -16.85 -1.13 6.85
CA LYS A 26 -16.92 -2.42 6.15
C LYS A 26 -15.52 -3.01 5.95
N LEU A 27 -15.44 -4.34 5.89
CA LEU A 27 -14.20 -5.02 5.50
C LEU A 27 -13.93 -4.76 4.01
N GLN A 28 -12.67 -4.48 3.69
CA GLN A 28 -12.24 -4.21 2.32
C GLN A 28 -11.10 -5.15 1.92
N VAL A 29 -11.05 -5.48 0.64
CA VAL A 29 -9.93 -6.16 0.01
C VAL A 29 -9.33 -5.20 -0.99
N VAL A 30 -8.03 -4.92 -0.88
CA VAL A 30 -7.32 -4.06 -1.82
C VAL A 30 -6.39 -4.87 -2.70
N ARG A 31 -6.28 -4.48 -3.98
CA ARG A 31 -5.52 -5.20 -5.01
C ARG A 31 -4.74 -4.25 -5.91
N ILE A 32 -3.67 -4.76 -6.52
CA ILE A 32 -3.00 -4.10 -7.66
C ILE A 32 -2.99 -5.11 -8.81
N GLU A 33 -3.72 -4.82 -9.88
CA GLU A 33 -3.84 -5.72 -11.05
C GLU A 33 -3.27 -5.08 -12.33
N ASN A 34 -2.94 -3.79 -12.33
CA ASN A 34 -2.47 -3.07 -13.52
C ASN A 34 -0.96 -3.20 -13.79
N ILE A 35 -0.21 -3.90 -12.92
CA ILE A 35 1.22 -4.16 -13.09
C ILE A 35 1.41 -5.65 -13.40
N GLU A 36 1.92 -5.96 -14.58
CA GLU A 36 2.11 -7.34 -15.04
C GLU A 36 3.04 -8.12 -14.10
N ASN A 37 2.69 -9.37 -13.81
CA ASN A 37 3.41 -10.28 -12.91
C ASN A 37 3.50 -9.81 -11.44
N TRP A 38 2.79 -8.73 -11.05
CA TRP A 38 2.75 -8.26 -9.66
C TRP A 38 1.53 -8.85 -8.95
N TYR A 39 1.73 -9.74 -7.98
CA TYR A 39 0.64 -10.17 -7.10
C TYR A 39 0.58 -9.34 -5.83
N PHE A 40 -0.48 -8.53 -5.69
CA PHE A 40 -0.77 -7.82 -4.46
C PHE A 40 -2.25 -7.88 -4.13
N GLU A 41 -2.55 -8.47 -2.97
CA GLU A 41 -3.90 -8.53 -2.40
C GLU A 41 -3.78 -8.46 -0.87
N ARG A 42 -4.53 -7.56 -0.23
CA ARG A 42 -4.56 -7.43 1.24
C ARG A 42 -5.96 -7.14 1.74
N VAL A 43 -6.30 -7.70 2.90
CA VAL A 43 -7.52 -7.35 3.65
C VAL A 43 -7.22 -6.13 4.52
N VAL A 44 -8.13 -5.16 4.52
CA VAL A 44 -8.05 -3.94 5.33
C VAL A 44 -9.31 -3.81 6.18
N PHE A 45 -9.15 -3.90 7.50
CA PHE A 45 -10.24 -3.79 8.46
C PHE A 45 -10.72 -2.34 8.60
N PRO A 46 -11.97 -2.12 9.07
CA PRO A 46 -12.45 -0.78 9.43
C PRO A 46 -11.46 -0.01 10.32
N GLY A 47 -11.09 1.20 9.90
CA GLY A 47 -10.13 2.06 10.60
C GLY A 47 -8.66 1.65 10.47
N GLN A 48 -8.34 0.57 9.77
CA GLN A 48 -6.96 0.11 9.63
C GLN A 48 -6.18 0.97 8.63
N HIS A 49 -4.93 1.28 9.00
CA HIS A 49 -3.93 1.84 8.10
C HIS A 49 -3.11 0.71 7.46
N LEU A 50 -2.99 0.75 6.13
CA LEU A 50 -2.16 -0.14 5.34
C LEU A 50 -1.01 0.67 4.75
N MET A 51 0.22 0.30 5.12
CA MET A 51 1.44 0.77 4.46
C MET A 51 1.99 -0.34 3.58
N PHE A 52 2.37 -0.01 2.35
CA PHE A 52 2.91 -0.96 1.38
C PHE A 52 3.80 -0.25 0.36
N GLU A 53 4.64 -1.01 -0.33
CA GLU A 53 5.46 -0.48 -1.42
C GLU A 53 4.85 -0.85 -2.78
N ALA A 54 4.80 0.12 -3.69
CA ALA A 54 4.29 -0.07 -5.05
C ALA A 54 4.93 0.92 -6.02
N LEU A 55 4.81 0.67 -7.32
CA LEU A 55 5.18 1.64 -8.34
C LEU A 55 4.23 2.87 -8.32
N PRO A 56 4.70 4.10 -8.59
CA PRO A 56 3.85 5.29 -8.62
C PRO A 56 2.64 5.19 -9.56
N GLU A 57 2.79 4.47 -10.67
CA GLU A 57 1.75 4.18 -11.67
C GLU A 57 0.83 3.01 -11.31
N ALA A 58 1.10 2.28 -10.23
CA ALA A 58 0.23 1.22 -9.76
C ALA A 58 -1.13 1.78 -9.30
N ILE A 59 -2.19 1.03 -9.54
CA ILE A 59 -3.56 1.38 -9.18
C ILE A 59 -4.00 0.42 -8.08
N LEU A 60 -4.27 0.97 -6.90
CA LEU A 60 -4.88 0.28 -5.78
C LEU A 60 -6.40 0.22 -6.00
N GLU A 61 -6.89 -0.95 -6.41
CA GLU A 61 -8.33 -1.21 -6.45
C GLU A 61 -8.84 -1.58 -5.06
N VAL A 62 -9.89 -0.90 -4.60
CA VAL A 62 -10.53 -1.19 -3.32
C VAL A 62 -11.85 -1.90 -3.59
N HIS A 63 -11.98 -3.12 -3.09
CA HIS A 63 -13.17 -3.94 -3.20
C HIS A 63 -13.87 -4.00 -1.85
N THR A 64 -15.17 -3.69 -1.80
CA THR A 64 -15.97 -3.79 -0.59
C THR A 64 -17.07 -4.83 -0.77
N THR A 65 -17.31 -5.64 0.27
CA THR A 65 -18.47 -6.53 0.31
C THR A 65 -19.69 -5.73 0.75
N ASP A 66 -20.73 -5.66 -0.08
CA ASP A 66 -22.04 -5.18 0.32
C ASP A 66 -23.10 -6.25 0.07
N THR A 67 -24.00 -6.44 1.04
CA THR A 67 -25.03 -7.49 1.13
C THR A 67 -25.22 -8.36 -0.12
N ALA A 68 -24.35 -9.38 -0.24
CA ALA A 68 -24.30 -10.44 -1.26
C ALA A 68 -23.47 -10.22 -2.55
N THR A 69 -22.79 -9.08 -2.73
CA THR A 69 -21.88 -8.85 -3.87
C THR A 69 -20.58 -8.16 -3.47
N THR A 70 -19.50 -8.43 -4.19
CA THR A 70 -18.25 -7.68 -4.12
C THR A 70 -18.22 -6.68 -5.26
N ILE A 71 -18.10 -5.39 -4.95
CA ILE A 71 -18.05 -4.32 -5.94
C ILE A 71 -16.75 -3.54 -5.74
N VAL A 72 -16.10 -3.16 -6.84
CA VAL A 72 -15.01 -2.19 -6.83
C VAL A 72 -15.57 -0.86 -6.33
N ALA A 73 -15.18 -0.49 -5.12
CA ALA A 73 -15.56 0.75 -4.49
C ALA A 73 -14.70 1.92 -4.97
N ASP A 74 -13.40 1.68 -5.22
CA ASP A 74 -12.48 2.74 -5.64
C ASP A 74 -11.28 2.21 -6.45
N ARG A 75 -10.62 3.11 -7.19
CA ARG A 75 -9.36 2.91 -7.90
C ARG A 75 -8.45 4.09 -7.66
N ILE A 76 -7.39 3.88 -6.89
CA ILE A 76 -6.52 4.94 -6.39
C ILE A 76 -5.12 4.77 -6.97
N GLN A 77 -4.59 5.80 -7.63
CA GLN A 77 -3.21 5.75 -8.12
C GLN A 77 -2.23 5.87 -6.94
N CYS A 78 -1.23 5.00 -6.87
CA CYS A 78 -0.28 4.94 -5.76
C CYS A 78 0.48 6.27 -5.56
N SER A 79 0.77 7.00 -6.63
CA SER A 79 1.38 8.33 -6.57
C SER A 79 0.58 9.34 -5.74
N THR A 80 -0.75 9.20 -5.63
CA THR A 80 -1.62 10.14 -4.87
C THR A 80 -1.71 9.80 -3.39
N ILE A 81 -1.35 8.58 -3.00
CA ILE A 81 -1.33 8.09 -1.62
C ILE A 81 0.10 7.82 -1.13
N ARG A 82 1.08 8.47 -1.74
CA ARG A 82 2.47 8.39 -1.34
C ARG A 82 2.62 8.87 0.10
N PHE A 83 3.24 8.06 0.94
CA PHE A 83 3.65 8.47 2.26
C PHE A 83 4.79 9.50 2.15
N SER A 84 4.54 10.72 2.61
CA SER A 84 5.57 11.71 2.85
C SER A 84 5.89 11.72 4.34
N GLU A 85 7.08 11.24 4.71
CA GLU A 85 7.59 11.47 6.05
C GLU A 85 7.92 12.97 6.16
N SER A 86 7.00 13.75 6.73
CA SER A 86 7.32 15.10 7.18
C SER A 86 8.25 14.92 8.38
N ILE A 87 9.55 15.09 8.16
CA ILE A 87 10.52 15.15 9.25
C ILE A 87 10.19 16.42 10.04
N GLU A 88 9.49 16.26 11.15
CA GLU A 88 9.34 17.33 12.12
C GLU A 88 10.75 17.67 12.66
N PRO A 89 11.13 18.96 12.77
CA PRO A 89 12.49 19.35 13.18
C PRO A 89 12.95 18.77 14.53
N ALA A 90 12.00 18.28 15.34
CA ALA A 90 12.27 17.62 16.61
C ALA A 90 12.95 16.24 16.45
N ASP A 91 12.67 15.50 15.36
CA ASP A 91 13.18 14.14 15.16
C ASP A 91 14.63 14.10 14.66
N ILE A 92 15.10 15.17 14.01
CA ILE A 92 16.50 15.33 13.59
C ILE A 92 17.46 15.26 14.80
N ASN A 93 17.04 15.81 15.94
CA ASN A 93 17.85 15.84 17.15
C ASN A 93 17.97 14.47 17.82
N VAL A 94 17.04 13.54 17.55
CA VAL A 94 17.11 12.15 18.06
C VAL A 94 18.13 11.35 17.25
N PHE A 95 18.13 11.48 15.92
CA PHE A 95 19.07 10.78 15.05
C PHE A 95 20.52 11.27 15.21
N LEU A 96 20.74 12.57 15.44
CA LEU A 96 22.09 13.11 15.68
C LEU A 96 22.68 12.70 17.04
N LYS A 97 21.84 12.48 18.06
CA LYS A 97 22.30 12.03 19.38
C LYS A 97 22.69 10.55 19.43
N GLN A 98 22.23 9.74 18.48
CA GLN A 98 22.57 8.31 18.41
C GLN A 98 23.84 8.01 17.59
N LYS A 99 24.42 9.00 16.90
CA LYS A 99 25.63 8.83 16.08
C LYS A 99 26.93 9.31 16.77
N VAL A 100 26.83 9.73 18.02
CA VAL A 100 27.99 10.06 18.89
C VAL A 100 27.91 9.18 20.12
N SER A 101 28.25 7.91 19.96
CA SER A 101 28.79 7.07 21.02
C SER A 101 29.77 6.06 20.46
#